data_AF-A0A7K7FEH8-F1
#
_entry.id   AF-A0A7K7FEH8-F1
#
_cell.length_a   1.000
_cell.length_b   1.000
_cell.length_c   1.000
_cell.angle_alpha   90.00
_cell.angle_beta   90.00
_cell.angle_gamma   90.00
#
_symmetry.space_group_name_H-M   'P 1'
#
loop_
_entity.id
_entity.type
_entity.pdbx_description
1 polymer ?
#
loop_
_entity_poly.entity_id
_entity_poly.type
_entity_poly.pdbx_seq_one_letter_code
_entity_poly.pdbx_strand_id
1 'polypeptide(L)'
;GLSQYSSDPRTEWDLSAYSTRDQVLEAVRNLRYKGGNTFTGLALTHVLEQNLKPDAGARLEAEKLVILLTDGKSQDDANLAAQTLKNLGIEIFAIGVKNADEAELKQVASEPLELTVYNVLDFPLLSSLVGKLTRVLCTRIKEKSNKENADIPVNTGPQLSPTDLKISAVTSKSMQLTWSPPLRPPKKYRVVYYPSKGGIPKEVVLDGTVSSLQLSNLTSHTEYLVSVFPVYDTVVGDGLRGVTSTLPLSPPRSLRVSELSHNSMRLSWKAAQGATQYLVLCSAAPDGAED
;
A
#
# COMPACT_ATOMS: atom_id res chain seq x y z
N GLY A 1 -9.58 13.38 -19.91
CA GLY A 1 -8.83 12.82 -21.03
C GLY A 1 -8.40 11.42 -20.71
N LEU A 2 -8.00 10.68 -21.73
CA LEU A 2 -7.39 9.37 -21.61
C LEU A 2 -6.27 9.28 -22.64
N SER A 3 -5.13 8.75 -22.20
CA SER A 3 -3.98 8.47 -23.06
C SER A 3 -3.58 7.01 -22.86
N GLN A 4 -3.42 6.29 -23.97
CA GLN A 4 -2.76 4.99 -23.97
C GLN A 4 -1.27 5.20 -24.24
N TYR A 5 -0.43 4.33 -23.71
CA TYR A 5 1.01 4.39 -23.99
C TYR A 5 1.56 3.00 -24.22
N SER A 6 2.64 2.97 -24.99
CA SER A 6 3.46 1.78 -25.16
C SER A 6 4.94 2.17 -25.33
N SER A 7 5.53 1.97 -26.51
CA SER A 7 6.75 2.67 -26.96
C SER A 7 6.54 4.16 -27.22
N ASP A 8 5.32 4.53 -27.59
CA ASP A 8 4.88 5.91 -27.79
C ASP A 8 3.54 6.15 -27.07
N PRO A 9 3.35 7.33 -26.45
CA PRO A 9 2.07 7.75 -25.90
C PRO A 9 1.15 8.32 -26.98
N ARG A 10 -0.15 8.05 -26.85
CA ARG A 10 -1.20 8.56 -27.71
C ARG A 10 -2.38 9.04 -26.88
N THR A 11 -2.76 10.30 -27.08
CA THR A 11 -4.04 10.81 -26.58
C THR A 11 -5.18 10.17 -27.36
N GLU A 12 -6.07 9.48 -26.67
CA GLU A 12 -7.30 8.94 -27.26
C GLU A 12 -8.39 10.00 -27.29
N TRP A 13 -8.47 10.79 -26.21
CA TRP A 13 -9.30 11.99 -26.13
C TRP A 13 -8.85 12.93 -25.02
N ASP A 14 -9.06 14.23 -25.24
CA ASP A 14 -8.73 15.29 -24.30
C ASP A 14 -9.71 15.40 -23.13
N LEU A 15 -9.45 16.31 -22.17
CA LEU A 15 -10.38 16.59 -21.06
C LEU A 15 -11.66 17.29 -21.54
N SER A 16 -11.59 18.04 -22.63
CA SER A 16 -12.71 18.76 -23.25
C SER A 16 -13.59 17.90 -24.17
N ALA A 17 -13.15 16.69 -24.53
CA ALA A 17 -13.77 15.90 -25.59
C ALA A 17 -15.22 15.45 -25.30
N TYR A 18 -15.56 15.24 -24.02
CA TYR A 18 -16.86 14.74 -23.60
C TYR A 18 -17.38 15.52 -22.39
N SER A 19 -18.69 15.77 -22.35
CA SER A 19 -19.32 16.54 -21.27
C SER A 19 -20.29 15.70 -20.41
N THR A 20 -20.60 14.47 -20.83
CA THR A 20 -21.50 13.57 -20.08
C THR A 20 -20.84 12.24 -19.77
N ARG A 21 -21.31 11.61 -18.68
CA ARG A 21 -20.84 10.29 -18.25
C ARG A 21 -21.04 9.23 -19.35
N ASP A 22 -22.18 9.25 -20.03
CA ASP A 22 -22.52 8.22 -21.02
C ASP A 22 -21.62 8.30 -22.26
N GLN A 23 -21.25 9.51 -22.70
CA GLN A 23 -20.27 9.71 -23.76
C GLN A 23 -18.90 9.12 -23.41
N VAL A 24 -18.43 9.38 -22.19
CA VAL A 24 -17.15 8.83 -21.70
C VAL A 24 -17.20 7.30 -21.63
N LEU A 25 -18.29 6.74 -21.09
CA LEU A 25 -18.46 5.28 -21.01
C LEU A 25 -18.47 4.63 -22.38
N GLU A 26 -19.13 5.25 -23.36
CA GLU A 26 -19.17 4.74 -24.72
C GLU A 26 -17.81 4.84 -25.43
N ALA A 27 -17.08 5.94 -25.23
CA ALA A 27 -15.72 6.08 -25.74
C ALA A 27 -14.78 5.00 -25.18
N VAL A 28 -14.89 4.71 -23.88
CA VAL A 28 -14.09 3.66 -23.23
C VAL A 28 -14.45 2.26 -23.76
N ARG A 29 -15.72 1.95 -24.01
CA ARG A 29 -16.13 0.66 -24.59
C ARG A 29 -15.58 0.41 -25.99
N ASN A 30 -15.41 1.48 -26.77
CA ASN A 30 -14.92 1.41 -28.14
C ASN A 30 -13.38 1.57 -28.24
N LEU A 31 -12.69 1.66 -27.09
CA LEU A 31 -11.25 1.84 -27.04
C LEU A 31 -10.54 0.61 -27.59
N ARG A 32 -9.62 0.83 -28.53
CA ARG A 32 -8.79 -0.24 -29.11
C ARG A 32 -7.45 -0.33 -28.40
N TYR A 33 -7.11 -1.54 -27.96
CA TYR A 33 -5.81 -1.82 -27.37
C TYR A 33 -4.69 -1.47 -28.34
N LYS A 34 -3.75 -0.62 -27.89
CA LYS A 34 -2.61 -0.17 -28.71
C LYS A 34 -1.52 -1.23 -28.85
N GLY A 35 -1.25 -1.99 -27.79
CA GLY A 35 -0.14 -2.94 -27.73
C GLY A 35 1.24 -2.28 -27.75
N GLY A 36 2.27 -3.04 -27.34
CA GLY A 36 3.66 -2.61 -27.38
C GLY A 36 4.35 -2.66 -26.01
N ASN A 37 5.47 -1.94 -25.92
CA ASN A 37 6.34 -1.87 -24.74
C ASN A 37 5.78 -0.94 -23.63
N THR A 38 6.56 -0.66 -22.59
CA THR A 38 6.13 0.16 -21.45
C THR A 38 7.12 1.31 -21.26
N PHE A 39 6.82 2.50 -21.79
CA PHE A 39 7.61 3.73 -21.63
C PHE A 39 6.81 4.73 -20.78
N THR A 40 6.79 4.49 -19.47
CA THR A 40 6.02 5.24 -18.48
C THR A 40 6.50 6.69 -18.37
N GLY A 41 7.81 6.95 -18.43
CA GLY A 41 8.36 8.30 -18.36
C GLY A 41 7.89 9.18 -19.51
N LEU A 42 7.98 8.66 -20.74
CA LEU A 42 7.47 9.34 -21.93
C LEU A 42 5.95 9.58 -21.84
N ALA A 43 5.21 8.62 -21.29
CA ALA A 43 3.77 8.76 -21.08
C ALA A 43 3.42 9.88 -20.08
N LEU A 44 4.15 9.98 -18.97
CA LEU A 44 3.94 11.04 -17.98
C LEU A 44 4.29 12.43 -18.54
N THR A 45 5.38 12.53 -19.30
CA THR A 45 5.73 13.76 -20.02
C THR A 45 4.65 14.15 -21.03
N HIS A 46 4.14 13.20 -21.80
CA HIS A 46 3.05 13.44 -22.76
C HIS A 46 1.77 13.93 -22.06
N VAL A 47 1.42 13.37 -20.90
CA VAL A 47 0.27 13.85 -20.11
C VAL A 47 0.44 15.32 -19.73
N LEU A 48 1.63 15.71 -19.26
CA LEU A 48 1.94 17.11 -18.92
C LEU A 48 1.87 18.02 -20.16
N GLU A 49 2.49 17.60 -21.26
CA GLU A 49 2.67 18.42 -22.45
C GLU A 49 1.46 18.41 -23.39
N GLN A 50 0.54 17.48 -23.29
CA GLN A 50 -0.60 17.39 -24.22
C GLN A 50 -1.93 17.44 -23.47
N ASN A 51 -2.11 16.59 -22.45
CA ASN A 51 -3.42 16.42 -21.82
C ASN A 51 -3.74 17.45 -20.73
N LEU A 52 -2.72 18.03 -20.09
CA LEU A 52 -2.90 19.01 -19.01
C LEU A 52 -2.78 20.46 -19.47
N LYS A 53 -2.89 20.71 -20.78
CA LYS A 53 -2.94 22.05 -21.38
C LYS A 53 -4.35 22.67 -21.33
N PRO A 54 -4.48 24.01 -21.26
CA PRO A 54 -5.76 24.70 -21.36
C PRO A 54 -6.56 24.32 -22.61
N ASP A 55 -5.90 24.23 -23.77
CA ASP A 55 -6.53 23.88 -25.05
C ASP A 55 -7.06 22.43 -25.08
N ALA A 56 -6.49 21.55 -24.25
CA ALA A 56 -6.97 20.19 -24.03
C ALA A 56 -8.08 20.10 -22.96
N GLY A 57 -8.56 21.24 -22.44
CA GLY A 57 -9.62 21.32 -21.44
C GLY A 57 -9.15 21.26 -19.98
N ALA A 58 -7.84 21.36 -19.72
CA ALA A 58 -7.35 21.47 -18.34
C ALA A 58 -7.71 22.85 -17.76
N ARG A 59 -8.31 22.86 -16.58
CA ARG A 59 -8.72 24.11 -15.90
C ARG A 59 -7.64 24.55 -14.92
N LEU A 60 -7.40 25.86 -14.86
CA LEU A 60 -6.40 26.46 -13.98
C LEU A 60 -6.73 26.18 -12.51
N GLU A 61 -7.91 26.61 -12.08
CA GLU A 61 -8.49 26.48 -10.73
C GLU A 61 -8.98 25.07 -10.36
N ALA A 62 -8.71 24.07 -11.19
CA ALA A 62 -9.09 22.70 -10.89
C ALA A 62 -7.88 21.88 -10.46
N GLU A 63 -8.12 21.06 -9.44
CA GLU A 63 -7.21 20.00 -9.04
C GLU A 63 -6.94 19.04 -10.19
N LYS A 64 -5.64 18.80 -10.42
CA LYS A 64 -5.15 17.96 -11.51
C LYS A 64 -4.69 16.63 -10.91
N LEU A 65 -5.24 15.55 -11.46
CA LEU A 65 -5.03 14.18 -11.00
C LEU A 65 -4.65 13.30 -12.18
N VAL A 66 -3.63 12.47 -12.00
CA VAL A 66 -3.18 11.45 -12.96
C VAL A 66 -3.39 10.08 -12.34
N ILE A 67 -4.12 9.21 -13.04
CA ILE A 67 -4.24 7.80 -12.68
C ILE A 67 -3.41 7.00 -13.68
N LEU A 68 -2.27 6.51 -13.24
CA LEU A 68 -1.39 5.64 -14.02
C LEU A 68 -1.80 4.17 -13.81
N LEU A 69 -2.11 3.48 -14.90
CA LEU A 69 -2.35 2.03 -14.91
C LEU A 69 -1.24 1.37 -15.74
N THR A 70 -0.54 0.38 -15.15
CA THR A 70 0.53 -0.37 -15.82
C THR A 70 0.52 -1.83 -15.39
N ASP A 71 0.96 -2.73 -16.26
CA ASP A 71 1.09 -4.16 -15.98
C ASP A 71 2.54 -4.68 -16.00
N GLY A 72 3.50 -3.77 -16.18
CA GLY A 72 4.92 -4.10 -16.29
C GLY A 72 5.85 -2.97 -15.86
N LYS A 73 7.13 -3.30 -15.77
CA LYS A 73 8.21 -2.36 -15.49
C LYS A 73 8.48 -1.45 -16.69
N SER A 74 8.67 -0.16 -16.45
CA SER A 74 9.07 0.76 -17.50
C SER A 74 10.48 0.49 -18.01
N GLN A 75 10.67 0.82 -19.29
CA GLN A 75 11.93 0.69 -20.02
C GLN A 75 12.64 2.05 -20.18
N ASP A 76 12.04 3.11 -19.66
CA ASP A 76 12.61 4.45 -19.51
C ASP A 76 12.55 4.92 -18.05
N ASP A 77 13.23 6.03 -17.74
CA ASP A 77 13.19 6.62 -16.40
C ASP A 77 11.90 7.42 -16.19
N ALA A 78 10.96 6.84 -15.45
CA ALA A 78 9.70 7.49 -15.11
C ALA A 78 9.81 8.47 -13.94
N ASN A 79 10.88 8.44 -13.16
CA ASN A 79 10.99 9.20 -11.92
C ASN A 79 11.08 10.71 -12.19
N LEU A 80 11.88 11.11 -13.17
CA LEU A 80 12.04 12.53 -13.52
C LEU A 80 10.71 13.16 -14.00
N ALA A 81 9.98 12.46 -14.87
CA ALA A 81 8.68 12.91 -15.35
C ALA A 81 7.64 12.98 -14.22
N ALA A 82 7.63 11.96 -13.36
CA ALA A 82 6.76 11.94 -12.18
C ALA A 82 7.06 13.07 -11.19
N GLN A 83 8.34 13.36 -10.92
CA GLN A 83 8.74 14.48 -10.06
C GLN A 83 8.31 15.82 -10.63
N THR A 84 8.42 16.00 -11.95
CA THR A 84 7.98 17.23 -12.62
C THR A 84 6.49 17.46 -12.41
N LEU A 85 5.66 16.44 -12.64
CA LEU A 85 4.22 16.49 -12.36
C LEU A 85 3.94 16.80 -10.88
N LYS A 86 4.61 16.10 -9.95
CA LYS A 86 4.44 16.28 -8.50
C LYS A 86 4.79 17.71 -8.04
N ASN A 87 5.88 18.28 -8.56
CA ASN A 87 6.31 19.64 -8.23
C ASN A 87 5.34 20.72 -8.75
N LEU A 88 4.56 20.40 -9.80
CA LEU A 88 3.49 21.24 -10.32
C LEU A 88 2.17 21.07 -9.55
N GLY A 89 2.17 20.34 -8.42
CA GLY A 89 0.99 20.09 -7.59
C GLY A 89 0.05 19.02 -8.15
N ILE A 90 0.45 18.31 -9.21
CA ILE A 90 -0.35 17.26 -9.84
C ILE A 90 -0.16 15.96 -9.05
N GLU A 91 -1.26 15.38 -8.58
CA GLU A 91 -1.23 14.13 -7.83
C GLU A 91 -1.27 12.92 -8.76
N ILE A 92 -0.39 11.95 -8.52
CA ILE A 92 -0.28 10.71 -9.29
C ILE A 92 -0.71 9.52 -8.42
N PHE A 93 -1.72 8.79 -8.91
CA PHE A 93 -2.17 7.50 -8.40
C PHE A 93 -1.65 6.40 -9.32
N ALA A 94 -0.81 5.51 -8.81
CA ALA A 94 -0.19 4.43 -9.57
C ALA A 94 -0.86 3.08 -9.24
N ILE A 95 -1.34 2.40 -10.27
CA ILE A 95 -2.04 1.12 -10.18
C ILE A 95 -1.28 0.10 -11.03
N GLY A 96 -0.67 -0.86 -10.34
CA GLY A 96 -0.03 -2.03 -10.92
C GLY A 96 -1.02 -3.17 -11.12
N VAL A 97 -0.85 -3.91 -12.21
CA VAL A 97 -1.57 -5.15 -12.51
C VAL A 97 -0.56 -6.26 -12.81
N LYS A 98 -0.82 -7.49 -12.39
CA LYS A 98 0.03 -8.67 -12.66
C LYS A 98 1.49 -8.46 -12.23
N ASN A 99 2.37 -8.19 -13.19
CA ASN A 99 3.83 -8.15 -13.05
C ASN A 99 4.37 -6.72 -12.93
N ALA A 100 3.51 -5.76 -12.61
CA ALA A 100 3.92 -4.38 -12.37
C ALA A 100 4.97 -4.30 -11.25
N ASP A 101 6.01 -3.48 -11.47
CA ASP A 101 7.10 -3.30 -10.53
C ASP A 101 6.68 -2.33 -9.41
N GLU A 102 6.43 -2.87 -8.21
CA GLU A 102 5.96 -2.06 -7.08
C GLU A 102 6.96 -0.98 -6.65
N ALA A 103 8.26 -1.22 -6.80
CA ALA A 103 9.28 -0.24 -6.44
C ALA A 103 9.22 0.96 -7.40
N GLU A 104 9.01 0.70 -8.68
CA GLU A 104 8.79 1.74 -9.68
C GLU A 104 7.49 2.52 -9.42
N LEU A 105 6.38 1.83 -9.13
CA LEU A 105 5.10 2.48 -8.80
C LEU A 105 5.23 3.43 -7.61
N LYS A 106 6.00 3.05 -6.58
CA LYS A 106 6.29 3.89 -5.41
C LYS A 106 7.12 5.12 -5.75
N GLN A 107 8.02 5.05 -6.72
CA GLN A 107 8.80 6.21 -7.16
C GLN A 107 7.93 7.21 -7.95
N VAL A 108 7.00 6.69 -8.74
CA VAL A 108 6.14 7.49 -9.62
C VAL A 108 4.98 8.13 -8.83
N ALA A 109 4.32 7.39 -7.95
CA ALA A 109 3.17 7.89 -7.21
C ALA A 109 3.49 9.11 -6.31
N SER A 110 2.45 9.88 -5.99
CA SER A 110 2.52 10.96 -5.00
C SER A 110 2.39 10.42 -3.59
N GLU A 111 3.03 11.04 -2.59
CA GLU A 111 2.80 10.68 -1.18
C GLU A 111 1.38 11.07 -0.73
N PRO A 112 0.77 10.35 0.23
CA PRO A 112 1.27 9.15 0.91
C PRO A 112 1.07 7.88 0.07
N LEU A 113 2.15 7.11 -0.12
CA LEU A 113 2.15 5.92 -1.00
C LEU A 113 1.09 4.87 -0.67
N GLU A 114 0.61 4.78 0.58
CA GLU A 114 -0.43 3.80 0.96
C GLU A 114 -1.81 4.12 0.39
N LEU A 115 -2.02 5.36 -0.08
CA LEU A 115 -3.27 5.82 -0.68
C LEU A 115 -3.21 5.98 -2.20
N THR A 116 -2.00 6.04 -2.75
CA THR A 116 -1.75 6.35 -4.14
C THR A 116 -1.12 5.19 -4.90
N VAL A 117 -0.57 4.17 -4.21
CA VAL A 117 -0.05 2.94 -4.84
C VAL A 117 -1.01 1.77 -4.60
N TYR A 118 -1.36 1.10 -5.68
CA TYR A 118 -2.18 -0.10 -5.68
C TYR A 118 -1.52 -1.17 -6.54
N ASN A 119 -1.58 -2.43 -6.13
CA ASN A 119 -1.19 -3.55 -6.97
C ASN A 119 -2.28 -4.62 -6.93
N VAL A 120 -2.65 -5.17 -8.08
CA VAL A 120 -3.59 -6.28 -8.19
C VAL A 120 -2.97 -7.44 -8.96
N LEU A 121 -3.29 -8.65 -8.55
CA LEU A 121 -2.73 -9.86 -9.15
C LEU A 121 -3.21 -10.09 -10.60
N ASP A 122 -4.41 -9.61 -10.94
CA ASP A 122 -4.98 -9.80 -12.27
C ASP A 122 -6.03 -8.73 -12.60
N PHE A 123 -6.31 -8.54 -13.89
CA PHE A 123 -7.23 -7.52 -14.41
C PHE A 123 -8.64 -7.57 -13.81
N PRO A 124 -9.28 -8.73 -13.59
CA PRO A 124 -10.62 -8.77 -12.99
C PRO A 124 -10.69 -8.15 -11.59
N LEU A 125 -9.59 -8.16 -10.85
CA LEU A 125 -9.49 -7.62 -9.50
C LEU A 125 -9.45 -6.08 -9.47
N LEU A 126 -9.25 -5.42 -10.62
CA LEU A 126 -9.36 -3.95 -10.71
C LEU A 126 -10.74 -3.46 -10.25
N SER A 127 -11.80 -4.24 -10.49
CA SER A 127 -13.15 -3.92 -10.04
C SER A 127 -13.25 -3.70 -8.52
N SER A 128 -12.45 -4.46 -7.74
CA SER A 128 -12.40 -4.32 -6.28
C SER A 128 -11.76 -3.01 -5.81
N LEU A 129 -10.92 -2.40 -6.65
CA LEU A 129 -10.27 -1.12 -6.35
C LEU A 129 -11.16 0.08 -6.65
N VAL A 130 -12.11 -0.02 -7.59
CA VAL A 130 -12.91 1.13 -8.05
C VAL A 130 -13.58 1.84 -6.88
N GLY A 131 -14.20 1.10 -5.96
CA GLY A 131 -14.85 1.68 -4.78
C GLY A 131 -13.87 2.37 -3.83
N LYS A 132 -12.67 1.80 -3.62
CA LYS A 132 -11.62 2.36 -2.77
C LYS A 132 -11.03 3.63 -3.40
N LEU A 133 -10.66 3.57 -4.67
CA LEU A 133 -10.07 4.67 -5.42
C LEU A 133 -11.04 5.86 -5.51
N THR A 134 -12.32 5.60 -5.80
CA THR A 134 -13.35 6.65 -5.85
C THR A 134 -13.45 7.39 -4.51
N ARG A 135 -13.47 6.66 -3.39
CA ARG A 135 -13.52 7.28 -2.06
C ARG A 135 -12.29 8.16 -1.80
N VAL A 136 -11.09 7.65 -2.09
CA VAL A 136 -9.85 8.40 -1.86
C VAL A 136 -9.80 9.65 -2.72
N LEU A 137 -10.11 9.55 -4.02
CA LEU A 137 -10.12 10.70 -4.93
C LEU A 137 -11.16 11.75 -4.51
N CYS A 138 -12.38 11.33 -4.17
CA CYS A 138 -13.42 12.26 -3.73
C CYS A 138 -13.05 12.98 -2.43
N THR A 139 -12.40 12.29 -1.49
CA THR A 139 -11.93 12.93 -0.24
C THR A 139 -10.82 13.94 -0.53
N ARG A 140 -9.80 13.56 -1.32
CA ARG A 140 -8.66 14.43 -1.68
C ARG A 140 -9.10 15.74 -2.33
N ILE A 141 -10.02 15.67 -3.30
CA ILE A 141 -10.54 16.86 -3.98
C ILE A 141 -11.25 17.79 -3.00
N LYS A 142 -12.05 17.24 -2.07
CA LYS A 142 -12.74 18.03 -1.03
C LYS A 142 -11.77 18.67 -0.03
N GLU A 143 -10.71 17.95 0.34
CA GLU A 143 -9.70 18.45 1.26
C GLU A 143 -8.93 19.63 0.67
N LYS A 144 -8.61 19.60 -0.63
CA LYS A 144 -7.93 20.71 -1.31
C LYS A 144 -8.85 21.90 -1.59
N SER A 145 -10.10 21.68 -2.02
CA SER A 145 -11.07 22.78 -2.19
C SER A 145 -11.37 23.54 -0.90
N ASN A 146 -11.26 22.88 0.26
CA ASN A 146 -11.43 23.53 1.55
C ASN A 146 -10.19 24.33 2.01
N LYS A 147 -9.02 24.10 1.41
CA LYS A 147 -7.78 24.84 1.72
C LYS A 147 -7.73 26.21 1.01
N GLU A 148 -8.34 26.35 -0.16
CA GLU A 148 -8.38 27.63 -0.91
C GLU A 148 -9.30 28.70 -0.27
N ASN A 149 -10.24 28.31 0.60
CA ASN A 149 -11.09 29.25 1.37
C ASN A 149 -10.50 29.66 2.73
N ALA A 150 -9.28 29.24 3.05
CA ALA A 150 -8.63 29.48 4.34
C ALA A 150 -7.37 30.35 4.18
N ASP A 151 -7.54 31.54 3.60
CA ASP A 151 -6.47 32.54 3.51
C ASP A 151 -6.41 33.37 4.81
N ILE A 152 -5.85 32.77 5.88
CA ILE A 152 -5.19 33.50 6.98
C ILE A 152 -3.97 32.66 7.40
N PRO A 153 -2.74 33.21 7.40
CA PRO A 153 -1.53 32.44 7.66
C PRO A 153 -1.40 32.15 9.16
N VAL A 154 -1.74 30.94 9.58
CA VAL A 154 -1.34 30.41 10.88
C VAL A 154 -0.62 29.10 10.66
N ASN A 155 0.71 29.20 10.63
CA ASN A 155 1.69 28.21 11.07
C ASN A 155 1.13 26.83 11.52
N THR A 156 0.74 25.95 10.58
CA THR A 156 0.31 24.58 10.89
C THR A 156 1.42 23.58 10.58
N GLY A 157 2.36 23.48 11.52
CA GLY A 157 2.96 22.19 11.88
C GLY A 157 2.10 21.46 12.95
N PRO A 158 2.65 20.50 13.71
CA PRO A 158 2.21 19.12 14.00
C PRO A 158 0.81 18.81 14.59
N GLN A 159 -0.17 19.70 14.53
CA GLN A 159 -1.31 19.66 15.48
C GLN A 159 -2.38 18.58 15.24
N LEU A 160 -2.39 17.92 14.09
CA LEU A 160 -3.43 16.93 13.69
C LEU A 160 -2.89 15.51 13.50
N SER A 161 -1.60 15.28 13.73
CA SER A 161 -0.96 13.98 13.49
C SER A 161 -0.56 13.33 14.81
N PRO A 162 -0.85 12.04 15.03
CA PRO A 162 -0.32 11.33 16.18
C PRO A 162 1.21 11.31 16.10
N THR A 163 1.88 11.14 17.23
CA THR A 163 3.34 11.05 17.30
C THR A 163 3.80 9.80 18.05
N ASP A 164 5.10 9.50 18.00
CA ASP A 164 5.74 8.54 18.91
C ASP A 164 5.18 7.11 18.85
N LEU A 165 5.01 6.56 17.64
CA LEU A 165 4.55 5.17 17.43
C LEU A 165 5.58 4.19 18.01
N LYS A 166 5.14 3.36 18.95
CA LYS A 166 5.91 2.31 19.61
C LYS A 166 5.30 0.95 19.30
N ILE A 167 6.16 0.03 18.90
CA ILE A 167 5.80 -1.36 18.65
C ILE A 167 6.49 -2.21 19.71
N SER A 168 5.72 -2.97 20.48
CA SER A 168 6.20 -3.74 21.63
C SER A 168 5.50 -5.10 21.71
N ALA A 169 5.88 -5.92 22.69
CA ALA A 169 5.30 -7.26 22.94
C ALA A 169 5.18 -8.12 21.66
N VAL A 170 6.20 -8.06 20.81
CA VAL A 170 6.23 -8.77 19.53
C VAL A 170 6.41 -10.26 19.78
N THR A 171 5.51 -11.07 19.22
CA THR A 171 5.56 -12.53 19.25
C THR A 171 5.66 -13.08 17.84
N SER A 172 5.56 -14.40 17.68
CA SER A 172 5.47 -15.04 16.37
C SER A 172 4.14 -14.77 15.64
N LYS A 173 3.09 -14.30 16.34
CA LYS A 173 1.75 -14.12 15.75
C LYS A 173 1.04 -12.83 16.18
N SER A 174 1.66 -11.99 16.99
CA SER A 174 1.05 -10.78 17.55
C SER A 174 2.07 -9.67 17.82
N MET A 175 1.59 -8.44 17.94
CA MET A 175 2.38 -7.29 18.40
C MET A 175 1.44 -6.25 19.02
N GLN A 176 1.97 -5.45 19.96
CA GLN A 176 1.27 -4.33 20.57
C GLN A 176 1.73 -3.02 19.94
N LEU A 177 0.78 -2.23 19.47
CA LEU A 177 0.98 -0.87 18.98
C LEU A 177 0.55 0.13 20.05
N THR A 178 1.33 1.18 20.28
CA THR A 178 0.99 2.34 21.10
C THR A 178 1.48 3.62 20.44
N TRP A 179 0.76 4.73 20.55
CA TRP A 179 1.16 6.03 20.01
C TRP A 179 0.70 7.18 20.91
N SER A 180 1.35 8.33 20.77
CA SER A 180 0.92 9.58 21.41
C SER A 180 -0.20 10.23 20.58
N PRO A 181 -1.38 10.50 21.17
CA PRO A 181 -2.48 11.14 20.43
C PRO A 181 -2.13 12.60 20.08
N PRO A 182 -2.70 13.13 18.98
CA PRO A 182 -2.57 14.54 18.62
C PRO A 182 -3.30 15.44 19.62
N LEU A 183 -2.93 16.72 19.63
CA LEU A 183 -3.51 17.71 20.55
C LEU A 183 -5.04 17.85 20.38
N ARG A 184 -5.53 17.74 19.14
CA ARG A 184 -6.96 17.57 18.87
C ARG A 184 -7.25 16.09 18.64
N PRO A 185 -8.05 15.42 19.48
CA PRO A 185 -8.39 14.01 19.29
C PRO A 185 -9.12 13.80 17.95
N PRO A 186 -8.76 12.77 17.16
CA PRO A 186 -9.51 12.42 15.98
C PRO A 186 -10.86 11.79 16.36
N LYS A 187 -11.73 11.61 15.36
CA LYS A 187 -12.96 10.84 15.54
C LYS A 187 -12.68 9.34 15.56
N LYS A 188 -11.72 8.90 14.72
CA LYS A 188 -11.30 7.51 14.58
C LYS A 188 -9.81 7.42 14.30
N TYR A 189 -9.22 6.27 14.59
CA TYR A 189 -7.95 5.89 13.97
C TYR A 189 -8.19 4.80 12.94
N ARG A 190 -7.47 4.87 11.81
CA ARG A 190 -7.39 3.81 10.83
C ARG A 190 -6.00 3.21 10.86
N VAL A 191 -5.89 1.98 11.33
CA VAL A 191 -4.63 1.23 11.37
C VAL A 191 -4.58 0.28 10.18
N VAL A 192 -3.51 0.35 9.40
CA VAL A 192 -3.28 -0.53 8.23
C VAL A 192 -1.97 -1.28 8.44
N TYR A 193 -1.95 -2.58 8.18
CA TYR A 193 -0.73 -3.39 8.30
C TYR A 193 -0.67 -4.52 7.27
N TYR A 194 0.53 -4.82 6.79
CA TYR A 194 0.79 -5.87 5.79
C TYR A 194 2.25 -6.37 5.81
N PRO A 195 2.51 -7.61 5.33
CA PRO A 195 3.88 -8.10 5.15
C PRO A 195 4.66 -7.24 4.15
N SER A 196 5.88 -6.80 4.49
CA SER A 196 6.72 -5.95 3.63
C SER A 196 7.07 -6.62 2.29
N LYS A 197 7.13 -7.96 2.26
CA LYS A 197 7.47 -8.76 1.07
C LYS A 197 6.28 -9.06 0.15
N GLY A 198 5.19 -8.30 0.30
CA GLY A 198 3.95 -8.47 -0.46
C GLY A 198 2.91 -9.28 0.31
N GLY A 199 1.69 -8.76 0.35
CA GLY A 199 0.54 -9.36 1.02
C GLY A 199 -0.66 -8.43 1.02
N ILE A 200 -1.86 -8.98 1.28
CA ILE A 200 -3.09 -8.18 1.30
C ILE A 200 -3.08 -7.27 2.55
N PRO A 201 -3.22 -5.94 2.38
CA PRO A 201 -3.36 -5.02 3.51
C PRO A 201 -4.57 -5.33 4.36
N LYS A 202 -4.34 -5.46 5.67
CA LYS A 202 -5.39 -5.58 6.67
C LYS A 202 -5.61 -4.23 7.34
N GLU A 203 -6.88 -3.93 7.62
CA GLU A 203 -7.30 -2.65 8.19
C GLU A 203 -8.08 -2.88 9.49
N VAL A 204 -7.83 -2.04 10.48
CA VAL A 204 -8.59 -1.96 11.73
C VAL A 204 -8.97 -0.50 11.98
N VAL A 205 -10.24 -0.27 12.27
CA VAL A 205 -10.76 1.06 12.60
C VAL A 205 -11.05 1.12 14.09
N LEU A 206 -10.53 2.13 14.77
CA LEU A 206 -10.66 2.35 16.21
C LEU A 206 -11.35 3.68 16.48
N ASP A 207 -11.90 3.82 17.68
CA ASP A 207 -12.35 5.11 18.19
C ASP A 207 -11.15 6.05 18.39
N GLY A 208 -11.35 7.36 18.17
CA GLY A 208 -10.27 8.35 18.27
C GLY A 208 -9.78 8.64 19.68
N THR A 209 -10.45 8.11 20.71
CA THR A 209 -9.98 8.10 22.10
C THR A 209 -8.94 7.01 22.37
N VAL A 210 -8.81 6.02 21.49
CA VAL A 210 -7.91 4.88 21.66
C VAL A 210 -6.53 5.20 21.11
N SER A 211 -5.49 4.94 21.90
CA SER A 211 -4.09 5.14 21.52
C SER A 211 -3.24 3.86 21.53
N SER A 212 -3.90 2.69 21.56
CA SER A 212 -3.23 1.39 21.55
C SER A 212 -4.04 0.30 20.83
N LEU A 213 -3.35 -0.67 20.23
CA LEU A 213 -3.97 -1.81 19.53
C LEU A 213 -3.09 -3.06 19.59
N GLN A 214 -3.66 -4.20 19.98
CA GLN A 214 -3.02 -5.50 19.82
C GLN A 214 -3.36 -6.10 18.46
N LEU A 215 -2.37 -6.26 17.59
CA LEU A 215 -2.52 -7.04 16.35
C LEU A 215 -2.33 -8.54 16.64
N SER A 216 -3.13 -9.37 16.00
CA SER A 216 -3.11 -10.84 16.14
C SER A 216 -3.22 -11.53 14.79
N ASN A 217 -3.05 -12.85 14.76
CA ASN A 217 -3.09 -13.66 13.53
C ASN A 217 -2.08 -13.20 12.47
N LEU A 218 -0.90 -12.81 12.92
CA LEU A 218 0.24 -12.49 12.06
C LEU A 218 1.00 -13.76 11.66
N THR A 219 1.72 -13.68 10.55
CA THR A 219 2.62 -14.72 10.08
C THR A 219 3.94 -14.61 10.84
N SER A 220 4.48 -15.74 11.31
CA SER A 220 5.76 -15.79 12.02
C SER A 220 6.94 -15.50 11.11
N HIS A 221 8.04 -14.99 11.68
CA HIS A 221 9.25 -14.66 10.93
C HIS A 221 8.97 -13.78 9.69
N THR A 222 8.10 -12.79 9.86
CA THR A 222 7.62 -11.93 8.77
C THR A 222 7.76 -10.47 9.18
N GLU A 223 8.38 -9.67 8.32
CA GLU A 223 8.44 -8.22 8.49
C GLU A 223 7.10 -7.59 8.07
N TYR A 224 6.59 -6.71 8.91
CA TYR A 224 5.35 -5.97 8.72
C TYR A 224 5.63 -4.47 8.70
N LEU A 225 4.99 -3.79 7.74
CA LEU A 225 4.81 -2.35 7.76
C LEU A 225 3.45 -2.04 8.37
N VAL A 226 3.44 -1.16 9.36
CA VAL A 226 2.26 -0.73 10.12
C VAL A 226 2.09 0.77 9.96
N SER A 227 0.87 1.23 9.73
CA SER A 227 0.54 2.65 9.61
C SER A 227 -0.69 2.99 10.43
N VAL A 228 -0.63 4.10 11.18
CA VAL A 228 -1.73 4.60 12.02
C VAL A 228 -2.12 5.99 11.56
N PHE A 229 -3.30 6.13 10.97
CA PHE A 229 -3.82 7.40 10.46
C PHE A 229 -4.92 7.97 11.37
N PRO A 230 -4.85 9.24 11.78
CA PRO A 230 -5.94 9.92 12.47
C PRO A 230 -7.04 10.31 11.45
N VAL A 231 -8.30 10.03 11.77
CA VAL A 231 -9.46 10.35 10.94
C VAL A 231 -10.37 11.30 11.70
N TYR A 232 -10.47 12.53 11.24
CA TYR A 232 -11.37 13.56 11.75
C TYR A 232 -12.66 13.59 10.93
N ASP A 233 -13.61 14.48 11.27
CA ASP A 233 -14.90 14.56 10.57
C ASP A 233 -14.77 14.81 9.06
N THR A 234 -13.75 15.56 8.64
CA THR A 234 -13.62 16.04 7.26
C THR A 234 -12.24 15.77 6.64
N VAL A 235 -11.26 15.34 7.42
CA VAL A 235 -9.87 15.16 6.98
C VAL A 235 -9.24 13.90 7.58
N VAL A 236 -8.36 13.25 6.82
CA VAL A 236 -7.43 12.25 7.35
C VAL A 236 -6.07 12.92 7.52
N GLY A 237 -5.57 12.97 8.76
CA GLY A 237 -4.25 13.55 9.03
C GLY A 237 -3.11 12.61 8.63
N ASP A 238 -1.87 13.11 8.68
CA ASP A 238 -0.70 12.30 8.35
C ASP A 238 -0.57 11.12 9.32
N GLY A 239 -0.26 9.96 8.77
CA GLY A 239 -0.14 8.73 9.54
C GLY A 239 1.27 8.48 10.04
N LEU A 240 1.38 7.89 11.23
CA LEU A 240 2.63 7.33 11.70
C LEU A 240 2.89 6.01 11.00
N ARG A 241 4.14 5.79 10.59
CA ARG A 241 4.58 4.53 10.00
C ARG A 241 5.63 3.88 10.89
N GLY A 242 5.58 2.56 10.99
CA GLY A 242 6.55 1.75 11.73
C GLY A 242 6.78 0.42 11.03
N VAL A 243 7.97 -0.12 11.18
CA VAL A 243 8.35 -1.42 10.63
C VAL A 243 8.77 -2.32 11.80
N THR A 244 8.36 -3.58 11.77
CA THR A 244 8.79 -4.58 12.75
C THR A 244 8.78 -5.98 12.16
N SER A 245 9.48 -6.92 12.78
CA SER A 245 9.47 -8.34 12.37
C SER A 245 8.90 -9.21 13.47
N THR A 246 7.94 -10.07 13.13
CA THR A 246 7.47 -11.11 14.04
C THR A 246 8.58 -12.12 14.32
N LEU A 247 8.55 -12.70 15.52
CA LEU A 247 9.55 -13.69 15.90
C LEU A 247 9.35 -15.00 15.13
N PRO A 248 10.40 -15.82 14.95
CA PRO A 248 10.22 -17.21 14.56
C PRO A 248 9.40 -17.96 15.62
N LEU A 249 8.80 -19.08 15.22
CA LEU A 249 8.17 -19.97 16.19
C LEU A 249 9.23 -20.49 17.16
N SER A 250 8.91 -20.50 18.45
CA SER A 250 9.82 -21.03 19.48
C SER A 250 10.11 -22.51 19.19
N PRO A 251 11.36 -22.99 19.32
CA PRO A 251 11.66 -24.40 19.15
C PRO A 251 11.07 -25.23 20.31
N PRO A 252 10.66 -26.49 20.08
CA PRO A 252 10.30 -27.40 21.16
C PRO A 252 11.50 -27.62 22.09
N ARG A 253 11.23 -27.75 23.40
CA ARG A 253 12.29 -27.88 24.42
C ARG A 253 12.20 -29.23 25.13
N SER A 254 13.28 -29.64 25.78
CA SER A 254 13.32 -30.84 26.63
C SER A 254 12.91 -32.12 25.89
N LEU A 255 13.42 -32.31 24.67
CA LEU A 255 13.27 -33.58 23.98
C LEU A 255 13.89 -34.70 24.82
N ARG A 256 13.10 -35.70 25.14
CA ARG A 256 13.49 -36.90 25.87
C ARG A 256 13.13 -38.10 25.04
N VAL A 257 14.08 -39.01 24.97
CA VAL A 257 13.89 -40.35 24.42
C VAL A 257 13.73 -41.30 25.61
N SER A 258 12.70 -42.11 25.60
CA SER A 258 12.41 -43.11 26.64
C SER A 258 11.85 -44.38 26.01
N GLU A 259 11.71 -45.45 26.79
CA GLU A 259 11.13 -46.73 26.34
C GLU A 259 11.79 -47.24 25.04
N LEU A 260 13.10 -47.47 25.11
CA LEU A 260 13.88 -47.98 23.98
C LEU A 260 13.65 -49.49 23.81
N SER A 261 13.39 -49.93 22.59
CA SER A 261 13.38 -51.33 22.19
C SER A 261 14.20 -51.55 20.92
N HIS A 262 14.23 -52.79 20.42
CA HIS A 262 14.90 -53.14 19.16
C HIS A 262 14.26 -52.46 17.93
N ASN A 263 13.02 -51.97 18.01
CA ASN A 263 12.31 -51.36 16.89
C ASN A 263 11.44 -50.13 17.24
N SER A 264 11.49 -49.65 18.48
CA SER A 264 10.66 -48.54 18.92
C SER A 264 11.39 -47.65 19.92
N MET A 265 11.01 -46.37 19.91
CA MET A 265 11.40 -45.39 20.91
C MET A 265 10.21 -44.46 21.17
N ARG A 266 10.05 -44.01 22.41
CA ARG A 266 9.07 -42.97 22.74
C ARG A 266 9.78 -41.62 22.82
N LEU A 267 9.25 -40.64 22.09
CA LEU A 267 9.70 -39.26 22.14
C LEU A 267 8.71 -38.42 22.95
N SER A 268 9.22 -37.60 23.87
CA SER A 268 8.43 -36.61 24.61
C SER A 268 9.18 -35.29 24.68
N TRP A 269 8.46 -34.17 24.60
CA TRP A 269 9.06 -32.83 24.69
C TRP A 269 8.07 -31.83 25.29
N LYS A 270 8.58 -30.68 25.73
CA LYS A 270 7.75 -29.54 26.09
C LYS A 270 7.30 -28.83 24.81
N ALA A 271 5.99 -28.66 24.67
CA ALA A 271 5.37 -28.00 23.54
C ALA A 271 5.91 -26.57 23.35
N ALA A 272 6.20 -26.22 22.10
CA ALA A 272 6.55 -24.86 21.69
C ALA A 272 5.31 -23.95 21.74
N GLN A 273 5.50 -22.70 22.17
CA GLN A 273 4.43 -21.72 22.26
C GLN A 273 3.88 -21.41 20.86
N GLY A 274 2.56 -21.63 20.66
CA GLY A 274 1.87 -21.35 19.40
C GLY A 274 2.06 -22.39 18.29
N ALA A 275 2.71 -23.52 18.59
CA ALA A 275 2.86 -24.65 17.67
C ALA A 275 1.54 -25.40 17.50
N THR A 276 1.13 -25.60 16.25
CA THR A 276 -0.07 -26.36 15.87
C THR A 276 0.27 -27.79 15.45
N GLN A 277 1.49 -28.03 14.97
CA GLN A 277 2.00 -29.31 14.49
C GLN A 277 3.51 -29.42 14.75
N TYR A 278 4.04 -30.65 14.78
CA TYR A 278 5.47 -30.93 14.92
C TYR A 278 5.93 -31.87 13.80
N LEU A 279 7.08 -31.57 13.21
CA LEU A 279 7.78 -32.47 12.30
C LEU A 279 8.86 -33.22 13.11
N VAL A 280 8.83 -34.54 13.09
CA VAL A 280 9.86 -35.40 13.71
C VAL A 280 10.67 -36.04 12.59
N LEU A 281 11.99 -35.84 12.62
CA LEU A 281 12.93 -36.45 11.68
C LEU A 281 13.82 -37.41 12.45
N CYS A 282 13.90 -38.66 11.99
CA CYS A 282 14.77 -39.70 12.54
C CYS A 282 15.72 -40.16 11.45
N SER A 283 17.02 -40.20 11.74
CA SER A 283 18.05 -40.77 10.86
C SER A 283 18.96 -41.68 11.69
N ALA A 284 19.45 -42.77 11.08
CA ALA A 284 20.52 -43.55 11.68
C ALA A 284 21.76 -42.66 11.85
N ALA A 285 22.44 -42.77 12.99
CA ALA A 285 23.73 -42.13 13.14
C ALA A 285 24.71 -42.72 12.11
N PRO A 286 25.61 -41.93 11.51
CA PRO A 286 26.69 -42.49 10.71
C PRO A 286 27.50 -43.44 11.60
N ASP A 287 27.77 -44.66 11.11
CA ASP A 287 28.51 -45.67 11.86
C ASP A 287 29.88 -45.11 12.32
N GLY A 288 30.12 -45.11 13.64
CA GLY A 288 31.47 -45.00 14.20
C GLY A 288 31.66 -43.99 15.35
N ALA A 289 31.54 -44.49 16.58
CA ALA A 289 32.53 -44.30 17.65
C ALA A 289 32.22 -45.31 18.76
N GLU A 290 32.86 -46.49 18.69
CA GLU A 290 33.23 -47.23 19.90
C GLU A 290 34.25 -46.38 20.65
N ASP A 291 34.02 -46.18 21.94
CA ASP A 291 34.99 -46.30 23.04
C ASP A 291 34.24 -46.40 24.38
#